data_AF-A0A7C4ZWV6-F1
#
_entry.id   AF-A0A7C4ZWV6-F1
#
_cell.length_a   1.000
_cell.length_b   1.000
_cell.length_c   1.000
_cell.angle_alpha   90.00
_cell.angle_beta   90.00
_cell.angle_gamma   90.00
#
_symmetry.space_group_name_H-M   'P 1'
#
loop_
_entity.id
_entity.type
_entity.pdbx_description
1 polymer ?
#
loop_
_entity_poly.entity_id
_entity_poly.type
_entity_poly.pdbx_seq_one_letter_code
_entity_poly.pdbx_strand_id
1 'polypeptide(L)'
;MDVKNLVESYKSGKISRRRFIATLLVVAPIAAFGTYWWLLNEKGVSPTSTTTSTPMTSTTSSTTTTTTSSPTTSITSTSTPSTSTTMTTTTTEIPINPELKEKFLKVLPSATNFKPVLKNEEVLYYEAYDDKGALIGYTFVAEAKAPTDQLEVVGAVDLDYKVVAVDVEAISTNVWKQEICGTEFENQFVGLSVGELELAKDGGKVDGVTGATMSSKAVTEAIKLKIQEIMQK
;
A
#
# COMPACT_ATOMS: atom_id res chain seq x y z
N MET A 1 0.86 -37.72 -9.75
CA MET A 1 1.98 -37.34 -8.86
C MET A 1 1.36 -37.02 -7.51
N ASP A 2 1.72 -37.71 -6.44
CA ASP A 2 1.15 -37.42 -5.11
C ASP A 2 1.69 -36.07 -4.59
N VAL A 3 0.84 -35.26 -3.94
CA VAL A 3 1.22 -33.92 -3.42
C VAL A 3 2.37 -34.05 -2.42
N LYS A 4 2.42 -35.15 -1.66
CA LYS A 4 3.52 -35.45 -0.73
C LYS A 4 4.88 -35.56 -1.44
N ASN A 5 4.95 -36.30 -2.55
CA ASN A 5 6.18 -36.45 -3.33
C ASN A 5 6.61 -35.15 -4.02
N LEU A 6 5.65 -34.29 -4.39
CA LEU A 6 5.93 -32.98 -4.98
C LEU A 6 6.57 -32.03 -3.93
N VAL A 7 6.05 -32.05 -2.70
CA VAL A 7 6.59 -31.25 -1.58
C VAL A 7 7.99 -31.70 -1.20
N GLU A 8 8.26 -33.01 -1.12
CA GLU A 8 9.60 -33.53 -0.85
C GLU A 8 10.60 -33.19 -1.96
N SER A 9 10.16 -33.22 -3.22
CA SER A 9 11.01 -32.83 -4.37
C SER A 9 11.35 -31.34 -4.38
N TYR A 10 10.48 -30.48 -3.84
CA TYR A 10 10.78 -29.06 -3.65
C TYR A 10 11.73 -28.84 -2.48
N LYS A 11 11.49 -29.48 -1.32
CA LYS A 11 12.38 -29.37 -0.13
C LYS A 11 13.79 -29.87 -0.40
N SER A 12 13.95 -30.89 -1.24
CA SER A 12 15.25 -31.42 -1.65
C SER A 12 15.93 -30.61 -2.77
N GLY A 13 15.34 -29.49 -3.22
CA GLY A 13 15.90 -28.64 -4.27
C GLY A 13 15.86 -29.23 -5.68
N LYS A 14 15.24 -30.41 -5.85
CA LYS A 14 15.17 -31.14 -7.13
C LYS A 14 14.26 -30.45 -8.16
N ILE A 15 13.38 -29.56 -7.70
CA ILE A 15 12.43 -28.81 -8.53
C ILE A 15 12.44 -27.34 -8.10
N SER A 16 12.45 -26.41 -9.06
CA SER A 16 12.40 -24.98 -8.80
C SER A 16 11.01 -24.50 -8.37
N ARG A 17 10.92 -23.39 -7.61
CA ARG A 17 9.65 -22.81 -7.13
C ARG A 17 8.61 -22.64 -8.23
N ARG A 18 9.03 -22.17 -9.42
CA ARG A 18 8.14 -21.98 -10.59
C ARG A 18 7.53 -23.30 -11.05
N ARG A 19 8.31 -24.38 -11.09
CA ARG A 19 7.82 -25.72 -11.49
C ARG A 19 6.99 -26.39 -10.40
N PHE A 20 7.29 -26.12 -9.13
CA PHE A 20 6.48 -26.59 -8.00
C PHE A 20 5.06 -25.99 -8.04
N ILE A 21 4.94 -24.66 -8.19
CA ILE A 21 3.64 -23.96 -8.23
C ILE A 21 2.80 -24.40 -9.43
N ALA A 22 3.41 -24.49 -10.62
CA ALA A 22 2.72 -24.94 -11.82
C ALA A 22 2.19 -26.37 -11.68
N THR A 23 2.94 -27.26 -11.04
CA THR A 23 2.52 -28.66 -10.85
C THR A 23 1.47 -28.78 -9.75
N LEU A 24 1.54 -27.95 -8.70
CA LEU A 24 0.55 -27.93 -7.61
C LEU A 24 -0.83 -27.52 -8.12
N LEU A 25 -0.90 -26.53 -9.03
CA LEU A 25 -2.14 -26.03 -9.62
C LEU A 25 -2.86 -27.06 -10.50
N VAL A 26 -2.12 -27.98 -11.11
CA VAL A 26 -2.69 -29.02 -11.99
C VAL A 26 -3.21 -30.23 -11.19
N VAL A 27 -2.66 -30.47 -10.00
CA VAL A 27 -2.87 -31.71 -9.26
C VAL A 27 -3.80 -31.56 -8.04
N ALA A 28 -4.07 -30.32 -7.59
CA ALA A 28 -4.97 -30.08 -6.46
C ALA A 28 -6.44 -29.89 -6.92
N PRO A 29 -7.42 -30.69 -6.45
CA PRO A 29 -8.83 -30.37 -6.62
C PRO A 29 -9.16 -29.06 -5.88
N ILE A 30 -9.97 -28.21 -6.52
CA ILE A 30 -10.27 -26.79 -6.18
C ILE A 30 -10.83 -26.58 -4.75
N ALA A 31 -11.13 -27.62 -3.99
CA ALA A 31 -11.75 -27.54 -2.67
C ALA A 31 -10.79 -27.40 -1.46
N ALA A 32 -9.49 -27.18 -1.63
CA ALA A 32 -8.52 -27.23 -0.51
C ALA A 32 -7.44 -26.13 -0.48
N PHE A 33 -7.73 -24.92 -0.98
CA PHE A 33 -6.78 -23.80 -0.84
C PHE A 33 -6.72 -23.17 0.57
N GLY A 34 -7.69 -23.48 1.44
CA GLY A 34 -7.80 -22.87 2.77
C GLY A 34 -6.89 -23.45 3.87
N THR A 35 -6.29 -24.63 3.69
CA THR A 35 -5.59 -25.32 4.79
C THR A 35 -4.07 -25.41 4.64
N TYR A 36 -3.51 -24.97 3.51
CA TYR A 36 -2.06 -25.10 3.26
C TYR A 36 -1.22 -23.89 3.70
N TRP A 37 -1.84 -22.80 4.16
CA TRP A 37 -1.14 -21.63 4.71
C TRP A 37 -0.84 -21.73 6.22
N TRP A 38 -1.35 -22.77 6.90
CA TRP A 38 -1.09 -23.04 8.32
C TRP A 38 0.08 -24.02 8.56
N LEU A 39 0.55 -24.74 7.54
CA LEU A 39 1.54 -25.82 7.69
C LEU A 39 3.01 -25.43 7.38
N LEU A 40 3.28 -24.16 7.08
CA LEU A 40 4.62 -23.66 6.74
C LEU A 40 5.33 -22.93 7.90
N ASN A 41 4.71 -22.85 9.08
CA ASN A 41 5.26 -22.11 10.23
C ASN A 41 5.39 -22.94 11.51
N GLU A 42 5.88 -24.18 11.42
CA GLU A 42 6.31 -24.93 12.60
C GLU A 42 7.80 -24.66 12.89
N LYS A 43 8.05 -23.54 13.57
CA LYS A 43 9.09 -23.50 14.60
C LYS A 43 8.46 -22.98 15.89
N GLY A 44 7.98 -23.92 16.70
CA GLY A 44 8.28 -23.97 18.14
C GLY A 44 7.50 -23.06 19.09
N VAL A 45 6.77 -23.76 19.97
CA VAL A 45 6.53 -23.46 21.41
C VAL A 45 5.24 -22.69 21.76
N SER A 46 4.28 -23.46 22.30
CA SER A 46 3.27 -23.03 23.28
C SER A 46 3.89 -23.13 24.69
N PRO A 47 3.48 -22.32 25.69
CA PRO A 47 2.23 -22.61 26.42
C PRO A 47 1.38 -21.38 26.85
N THR A 48 0.07 -21.64 26.92
CA THR A 48 -0.91 -21.24 27.95
C THR A 48 -0.63 -20.03 28.87
N SER A 49 -1.57 -19.08 28.90
CA SER A 49 -2.12 -18.56 30.17
C SER A 49 -3.54 -17.98 29.99
N THR A 50 -4.45 -18.58 30.77
CA THR A 50 -5.82 -18.15 31.07
C THR A 50 -5.78 -17.06 32.14
N THR A 51 -6.63 -16.02 32.09
CA THR A 51 -7.34 -15.50 33.28
C THR A 51 -8.64 -14.76 32.92
N THR A 52 -9.69 -15.17 33.63
CA THR A 52 -11.07 -14.69 33.71
C THR A 52 -11.22 -13.45 34.60
N SER A 53 -12.09 -12.49 34.24
CA SER A 53 -13.02 -11.82 35.18
C SER A 53 -14.03 -10.89 34.47
N THR A 54 -15.31 -11.20 34.63
CA THR A 54 -16.54 -10.40 34.41
C THR A 54 -16.75 -9.37 35.56
N PRO A 55 -17.89 -8.64 35.69
CA PRO A 55 -18.58 -7.64 34.84
C PRO A 55 -18.95 -6.35 35.63
N MET A 56 -19.61 -5.34 35.02
CA MET A 56 -20.64 -4.42 35.61
C MET A 56 -20.97 -3.31 34.58
N THR A 57 -22.18 -3.23 34.02
CA THR A 57 -23.43 -2.61 34.51
C THR A 57 -23.56 -1.09 34.21
N SER A 58 -24.52 -0.80 33.32
CA SER A 58 -25.38 0.40 33.14
C SER A 58 -24.85 1.81 33.39
N THR A 59 -25.20 2.74 32.48
CA THR A 59 -25.86 4.02 32.83
C THR A 59 -26.50 4.68 31.59
N THR A 60 -27.78 5.00 31.77
CA THR A 60 -28.71 5.78 30.94
C THR A 60 -28.45 7.29 31.05
N SER A 61 -28.75 8.08 30.00
CA SER A 61 -29.27 9.48 29.97
C SER A 61 -28.83 10.14 28.64
N SER A 62 -29.53 11.00 27.92
CA SER A 62 -30.85 11.66 28.02
C SER A 62 -31.09 12.43 26.71
N THR A 63 -32.35 12.51 26.28
CA THR A 63 -32.91 13.34 25.18
C THR A 63 -32.79 14.84 25.46
N THR A 64 -32.66 15.70 24.43
CA THR A 64 -33.42 16.97 24.28
C THR A 64 -33.38 17.50 22.84
N THR A 65 -34.55 17.93 22.38
CA THR A 65 -34.97 18.44 21.07
C THR A 65 -34.91 19.99 21.04
N THR A 66 -34.93 20.61 19.83
CA THR A 66 -35.87 21.71 19.42
C THR A 66 -35.26 22.93 18.68
N THR A 67 -35.88 23.24 17.51
CA THR A 67 -36.08 24.52 16.75
C THR A 67 -34.89 25.28 16.13
N THR A 68 -34.84 25.57 14.83
CA THR A 68 -35.74 26.32 13.87
C THR A 68 -35.55 27.83 13.90
N SER A 69 -34.92 28.38 12.84
CA SER A 69 -35.28 29.67 12.23
C SER A 69 -34.56 29.88 10.88
N SER A 70 -35.33 30.00 9.81
CA SER A 70 -34.92 30.59 8.51
C SER A 70 -35.16 32.12 8.54
N PRO A 71 -34.58 32.93 7.64
CA PRO A 71 -35.21 33.13 6.32
C PRO A 71 -34.26 33.38 5.12
N THR A 72 -34.88 33.16 3.95
CA THR A 72 -34.58 33.43 2.52
C THR A 72 -34.00 34.82 2.19
N THR A 73 -33.13 34.96 1.17
CA THR A 73 -33.41 35.57 -0.17
C THR A 73 -32.13 35.84 -1.00
N SER A 74 -32.27 35.59 -2.30
CA SER A 74 -31.41 35.63 -3.49
C SER A 74 -30.64 36.93 -3.80
N ILE A 75 -29.53 36.83 -4.57
CA ILE A 75 -29.27 37.63 -5.79
C ILE A 75 -28.23 36.97 -6.72
N THR A 76 -28.53 37.06 -8.02
CA THR A 76 -27.74 36.69 -9.20
C THR A 76 -26.67 37.75 -9.51
N SER A 77 -25.47 37.35 -9.94
CA SER A 77 -24.71 38.12 -10.93
C SER A 77 -23.79 37.23 -11.77
N THR A 78 -23.84 37.48 -13.07
CA THR A 78 -23.16 36.84 -14.19
C THR A 78 -22.00 37.73 -14.62
N SER A 79 -20.81 37.18 -14.85
CA SER A 79 -19.85 37.71 -15.85
C SER A 79 -18.80 36.65 -16.21
N THR A 80 -18.80 36.28 -17.48
CA THR A 80 -17.85 35.43 -18.22
C THR A 80 -16.53 36.18 -18.54
N PRO A 81 -15.64 35.66 -19.41
CA PRO A 81 -14.55 34.72 -19.15
C PRO A 81 -13.17 35.37 -19.40
N SER A 82 -12.06 34.70 -19.04
CA SER A 82 -10.73 35.10 -19.52
C SER A 82 -9.91 33.89 -19.93
N THR A 83 -9.82 33.73 -21.24
CA THR A 83 -8.90 32.90 -22.00
C THR A 83 -7.49 33.51 -21.97
N SER A 84 -6.47 32.71 -21.62
CA SER A 84 -5.06 32.88 -22.03
C SER A 84 -4.23 31.80 -21.31
N THR A 85 -3.28 31.06 -21.88
CA THR A 85 -2.82 30.80 -23.25
C THR A 85 -2.05 29.48 -23.15
N THR A 86 -2.37 28.55 -24.04
CA THR A 86 -1.60 27.34 -24.34
C THR A 86 -0.13 27.67 -24.58
N MET A 87 0.78 27.01 -23.84
CA MET A 87 2.13 26.73 -24.33
C MET A 87 2.39 25.23 -24.24
N THR A 88 2.12 24.58 -25.35
CA THR A 88 2.56 23.24 -25.72
C THR A 88 4.09 23.20 -25.69
N THR A 89 4.67 22.40 -24.81
CA THR A 89 6.04 21.88 -25.02
C THR A 89 5.91 20.41 -25.34
N THR A 90 5.94 20.13 -26.64
CA THR A 90 6.08 18.79 -27.22
C THR A 90 7.45 18.25 -26.85
N THR A 91 7.48 17.24 -25.99
CA THR A 91 8.59 16.27 -25.88
C THR A 91 7.93 14.95 -25.55
N THR A 92 8.36 13.89 -26.22
CA THR A 92 7.81 12.53 -26.21
C THR A 92 7.68 11.98 -24.78
N GLU A 93 6.57 12.26 -24.11
CA GLU A 93 6.26 11.81 -22.76
C GLU A 93 4.86 11.19 -22.79
N ILE A 94 4.76 9.96 -22.30
CA ILE A 94 3.47 9.32 -22.04
C ILE A 94 2.72 10.24 -21.07
N PRO A 95 1.49 10.68 -21.39
CA PRO A 95 0.76 11.62 -20.54
C PRO A 95 0.53 10.97 -19.18
N ILE A 96 1.11 11.55 -18.13
CA ILE A 96 0.83 11.16 -16.75
C ILE A 96 -0.60 11.58 -16.42
N ASN A 97 -1.39 10.68 -15.83
CA ASN A 97 -2.74 11.01 -15.36
C ASN A 97 -2.66 12.19 -14.38
N PRO A 98 -3.41 13.30 -14.59
CA PRO A 98 -3.39 14.45 -13.68
C PRO A 98 -3.65 14.06 -12.22
N GLU A 99 -4.55 13.11 -11.96
CA GLU A 99 -4.84 12.63 -10.59
C GLU A 99 -3.60 12.00 -9.94
N LEU A 100 -2.84 11.22 -10.71
CA LEU A 100 -1.62 10.58 -10.22
C LEU A 100 -0.53 11.62 -9.93
N LYS A 101 -0.44 12.66 -10.77
CA LYS A 101 0.50 13.76 -10.55
C LYS A 101 0.23 14.48 -9.22
N GLU A 102 -1.03 14.71 -8.86
CA GLU A 102 -1.40 15.31 -7.57
C GLU A 102 -0.96 14.43 -6.40
N LYS A 103 -1.17 13.10 -6.48
CA LYS A 103 -0.68 12.17 -5.44
C LYS A 103 0.84 12.20 -5.31
N PHE A 104 1.59 12.28 -6.41
CA PHE A 104 3.04 12.40 -6.36
C PHE A 104 3.52 13.72 -5.74
N LEU A 105 2.83 14.83 -6.01
CA LEU A 105 3.14 16.11 -5.39
C LEU A 105 2.83 16.12 -3.89
N LYS A 106 1.85 15.33 -3.44
CA LYS A 106 1.54 15.16 -2.01
C LYS A 106 2.69 14.47 -1.26
N VAL A 107 3.27 13.40 -1.82
CA VAL A 107 4.39 12.67 -1.20
C VAL A 107 5.76 13.31 -1.45
N LEU A 108 5.92 14.07 -2.53
CA LEU A 108 7.19 14.72 -2.88
C LEU A 108 6.95 16.13 -3.43
N PRO A 109 6.64 17.12 -2.54
CA PRO A 109 6.27 18.48 -2.95
C PRO A 109 7.41 19.27 -3.59
N SER A 110 8.65 18.82 -3.44
CA SER A 110 9.82 19.42 -4.10
C SER A 110 9.94 19.06 -5.58
N ALA A 111 9.16 18.11 -6.09
CA ALA A 111 9.19 17.72 -7.49
C ALA A 111 8.28 18.62 -8.35
N THR A 112 8.75 18.97 -9.56
CA THR A 112 7.96 19.71 -10.55
C THR A 112 7.60 18.84 -11.76
N ASN A 113 8.51 17.94 -12.14
CA ASN A 113 8.33 17.04 -13.29
C ASN A 113 8.52 15.58 -12.89
N PHE A 114 7.74 14.69 -13.51
CA PHE A 114 7.79 13.25 -13.30
C PHE A 114 7.93 12.57 -14.65
N LYS A 115 8.87 11.63 -14.78
CA LYS A 115 9.10 10.88 -16.01
C LYS A 115 8.88 9.38 -15.78
N PRO A 116 7.97 8.72 -16.52
CA PRO A 116 7.73 7.30 -16.35
C PRO A 116 8.93 6.47 -16.82
N VAL A 117 9.30 5.47 -16.05
CA VAL A 117 10.28 4.44 -16.42
C VAL A 117 9.55 3.12 -16.63
N LEU A 118 9.73 2.55 -17.83
CA LEU A 118 9.02 1.35 -18.26
C LEU A 118 9.88 0.10 -18.09
N LYS A 119 9.24 -1.03 -17.75
CA LYS A 119 9.82 -2.38 -17.82
C LYS A 119 8.79 -3.29 -18.47
N ASN A 120 9.17 -3.92 -19.60
CA ASN A 120 8.24 -4.74 -20.40
C ASN A 120 6.95 -4.00 -20.81
N GLU A 121 7.07 -2.74 -21.23
CA GLU A 121 5.93 -1.88 -21.64
C GLU A 121 4.99 -1.46 -20.50
N GLU A 122 5.27 -1.83 -19.25
CA GLU A 122 4.54 -1.40 -18.06
C GLU A 122 5.33 -0.34 -17.28
N VAL A 123 4.64 0.64 -16.69
CA VAL A 123 5.29 1.66 -15.85
C VAL A 123 5.74 1.03 -14.54
N LEU A 124 7.05 1.03 -14.30
CA LEU A 124 7.64 0.47 -13.10
C LEU A 124 7.65 1.48 -11.95
N TYR A 125 8.08 2.70 -12.25
CA TYR A 125 8.17 3.85 -11.35
C TYR A 125 8.32 5.14 -12.17
N TYR A 126 8.37 6.29 -11.50
CA TYR A 126 8.56 7.60 -12.08
C TYR A 126 9.81 8.27 -11.48
N GLU A 127 10.65 8.86 -12.32
CA GLU A 127 11.74 9.72 -11.89
C GLU A 127 11.20 11.11 -11.58
N ALA A 128 11.52 11.65 -10.41
CA ALA A 128 11.05 12.95 -9.97
C ALA A 128 12.17 14.00 -10.08
N TYR A 129 11.85 15.11 -10.76
CA TYR A 129 12.78 16.19 -11.06
C TYR A 129 12.31 17.52 -10.46
N ASP A 130 13.26 18.31 -9.95
CA ASP A 130 13.04 19.68 -9.47
C ASP A 130 12.81 20.66 -10.64
N ASP A 131 12.46 21.91 -10.31
CA ASP A 131 12.30 23.04 -11.23
C ASP A 131 13.53 23.26 -12.14
N LYS A 132 14.73 22.96 -11.63
CA LYS A 132 16.01 23.04 -12.33
C LYS A 132 16.32 21.82 -13.21
N GLY A 133 15.45 20.80 -13.22
CA GLY A 133 15.69 19.54 -13.93
C GLY A 133 16.69 18.60 -13.24
N ALA A 134 16.98 18.82 -11.95
CA ALA A 134 17.78 17.91 -11.15
C ALA A 134 16.91 16.73 -10.68
N LEU A 135 17.42 15.49 -10.82
CA LEU A 135 16.76 14.31 -10.27
C LEU A 135 16.86 14.36 -8.74
N ILE A 136 15.71 14.38 -8.06
CA ILE A 136 15.63 14.47 -6.59
C ILE A 136 15.18 13.17 -5.93
N GLY A 137 14.60 12.24 -6.70
CA GLY A 137 14.13 10.97 -6.17
C GLY A 137 13.31 10.17 -7.18
N TYR A 138 12.63 9.15 -6.67
CA TYR A 138 11.76 8.27 -7.44
C TYR A 138 10.41 8.16 -6.76
N THR A 139 9.33 8.25 -7.54
CA THR A 139 7.96 7.99 -7.06
C THR A 139 7.40 6.74 -7.69
N PHE A 140 6.51 6.05 -6.99
CA PHE A 140 5.91 4.81 -7.47
C PHE A 140 4.50 4.63 -6.94
N VAL A 141 3.77 3.74 -7.61
CA VAL A 141 2.48 3.22 -7.15
C VAL A 141 2.65 1.72 -6.92
N ALA A 142 2.15 1.24 -5.80
CA ALA A 142 2.11 -0.17 -5.45
C ALA A 142 0.69 -0.57 -5.04
N GLU A 143 0.26 -1.76 -5.45
CA GLU A 143 -0.96 -2.35 -4.91
C GLU A 143 -0.60 -3.25 -3.73
N ALA A 144 -1.24 -3.04 -2.59
CA ALA A 144 -1.16 -3.92 -1.43
C ALA A 144 -2.48 -4.69 -1.29
N LYS A 145 -2.39 -6.02 -1.45
CA LYS A 145 -3.54 -6.93 -1.36
C LYS A 145 -3.44 -7.76 -0.10
N ALA A 146 -4.38 -7.54 0.81
CA ALA A 146 -4.61 -8.38 1.98
C ALA A 146 -5.89 -9.22 1.77
N PRO A 147 -6.19 -10.22 2.62
CA PRO A 147 -7.37 -11.08 2.44
C PRO A 147 -8.70 -10.33 2.35
N THR A 148 -8.80 -9.18 3.02
CA THR A 148 -10.02 -8.37 3.06
C THR A 148 -9.82 -6.97 2.49
N ASP A 149 -8.59 -6.47 2.48
CA ASP A 149 -8.27 -5.09 2.10
C ASP A 149 -7.56 -5.03 0.75
N GLN A 150 -7.96 -4.08 -0.09
CA GLN A 150 -7.23 -3.69 -1.29
C GLN A 150 -6.84 -2.23 -1.14
N LEU A 151 -5.54 -1.99 -1.13
CA LEU A 151 -4.95 -0.69 -0.83
C LEU A 151 -4.03 -0.27 -1.99
N GLU A 152 -4.07 1.00 -2.34
CA GLU A 152 -3.11 1.65 -3.23
C GLU A 152 -2.09 2.38 -2.36
N VAL A 153 -0.82 2.21 -2.66
CA VAL A 153 0.28 2.85 -1.96
C VAL A 153 1.02 3.73 -2.94
N VAL A 154 0.98 5.04 -2.71
CA VAL A 154 1.80 5.99 -3.44
C VAL A 154 3.01 6.30 -2.57
N GLY A 155 4.21 6.05 -3.09
CA GLY A 155 5.45 6.23 -2.33
C GLY A 155 6.45 7.11 -3.07
N ALA A 156 7.28 7.79 -2.29
CA ALA A 156 8.46 8.51 -2.77
C ALA A 156 9.70 8.01 -2.03
N VAL A 157 10.80 7.83 -2.77
CA VAL A 157 12.13 7.54 -2.22
C VAL A 157 13.15 8.56 -2.70
N ASP A 158 14.17 8.79 -1.89
CA ASP A 158 15.32 9.61 -2.25
C ASP A 158 16.30 8.85 -3.18
N LEU A 159 17.41 9.50 -3.50
CA LEU A 159 18.47 8.93 -4.33
C LEU A 159 19.22 7.77 -3.64
N ASP A 160 19.14 7.69 -2.31
CA ASP A 160 19.70 6.61 -1.49
C ASP A 160 18.70 5.47 -1.26
N TYR A 161 17.55 5.50 -1.94
CA TYR A 161 16.45 4.55 -1.83
C TYR A 161 15.85 4.44 -0.42
N LYS A 162 15.96 5.50 0.38
CA LYS A 162 15.21 5.65 1.63
C LYS A 162 13.86 6.28 1.33
N VAL A 163 12.86 5.86 2.08
CA VAL A 163 11.51 6.38 1.93
C VAL A 163 11.45 7.83 2.39
N VAL A 164 10.94 8.72 1.54
CA VAL A 164 10.71 10.14 1.85
C VAL A 164 9.32 10.31 2.44
N ALA A 165 8.32 9.71 1.79
CA ALA A 165 6.93 9.72 2.25
C ALA A 165 6.14 8.58 1.57
N VAL A 166 5.01 8.23 2.18
CA VAL A 166 4.05 7.25 1.68
C VAL A 166 2.65 7.80 1.93
N ASP A 167 1.74 7.50 1.02
CA ASP A 167 0.32 7.78 1.11
C ASP A 167 -0.43 6.48 0.80
N VAL A 168 -1.26 6.03 1.73
CA VAL A 168 -1.98 4.75 1.64
C VAL A 168 -3.47 5.02 1.50
N GLU A 169 -4.02 4.67 0.35
CA GLU A 169 -5.43 4.88 0.04
C GLU A 169 -6.18 3.54 -0.09
N ALA A 170 -7.43 3.53 0.36
CA ALA A 170 -8.30 2.38 0.21
C ALA A 170 -8.90 2.32 -1.19
N ILE A 171 -8.68 1.20 -1.89
CA ILE A 171 -9.38 0.89 -3.15
C ILE A 171 -10.72 0.23 -2.84
N SER A 172 -10.75 -0.65 -1.82
CA SER A 172 -11.98 -1.35 -1.42
C SER A 172 -12.94 -0.44 -0.64
N THR A 173 -14.24 -0.63 -0.86
CA THR A 173 -15.30 0.13 -0.18
C THR A 173 -15.36 -0.13 1.33
N ASN A 174 -14.81 -1.27 1.77
CA ASN A 174 -14.71 -1.62 3.18
C ASN A 174 -13.28 -2.06 3.46
N VAL A 175 -12.60 -1.32 4.32
CA VAL A 175 -11.29 -1.67 4.86
C VAL A 175 -11.46 -2.09 6.31
N TRP A 176 -10.76 -3.14 6.71
CA TRP A 176 -10.89 -3.73 8.05
C TRP A 176 -10.57 -2.71 9.16
N LYS A 177 -9.52 -1.91 8.96
CA LYS A 177 -9.12 -0.82 9.85
C LYS A 177 -8.69 0.39 9.03
N GLN A 178 -9.42 1.51 9.19
CA GLN A 178 -9.09 2.81 8.59
C GLN A 178 -7.74 3.36 9.05
N GLU A 179 -7.27 2.97 10.24
CA GLU A 179 -5.96 3.36 10.79
C GLU A 179 -4.77 3.02 9.87
N ILE A 180 -4.93 2.07 8.93
CA ILE A 180 -3.91 1.73 7.94
C ILE A 180 -3.73 2.82 6.88
N CYS A 181 -4.78 3.58 6.57
CA CYS A 181 -4.74 4.74 5.67
C CYS A 181 -4.44 6.04 6.45
N GLY A 182 -3.92 5.91 7.67
CA GLY A 182 -3.70 7.02 8.58
C GLY A 182 -2.25 7.50 8.53
N THR A 183 -2.07 8.81 8.69
CA THR A 183 -0.76 9.46 8.71
C THR A 183 0.19 8.92 9.80
N GLU A 184 -0.36 8.42 10.92
CA GLU A 184 0.43 7.77 11.97
C GLU A 184 1.11 6.48 11.49
N PHE A 185 0.45 5.71 10.62
CA PHE A 185 1.04 4.52 10.02
C PHE A 185 2.02 4.90 8.89
N GLU A 186 1.66 5.84 8.04
CA GLU A 186 2.48 6.34 6.93
C GLU A 186 3.81 6.95 7.38
N ASN A 187 3.80 7.72 8.47
CA ASN A 187 4.99 8.39 8.98
C ASN A 187 6.07 7.42 9.48
N GLN A 188 5.70 6.19 9.83
CA GLN A 188 6.67 5.17 10.29
C GLN A 188 7.63 4.75 9.18
N PHE A 189 7.25 4.93 7.91
CA PHE A 189 8.08 4.55 6.78
C PHE A 189 9.18 5.57 6.50
N VAL A 190 9.04 6.82 6.93
CA VAL A 190 9.97 7.92 6.59
C VAL A 190 11.38 7.63 7.09
N GLY A 191 12.36 7.77 6.20
CA GLY A 191 13.79 7.53 6.45
C GLY A 191 14.20 6.06 6.50
N LEU A 192 13.25 5.12 6.41
CA LEU A 192 13.56 3.69 6.42
C LEU A 192 14.21 3.25 5.12
N SER A 193 15.20 2.37 5.25
CA SER A 193 15.80 1.64 4.15
C SER A 193 15.07 0.32 3.86
N VAL A 194 15.32 -0.27 2.70
CA VAL A 194 14.73 -1.55 2.27
C VAL A 194 14.90 -2.69 3.28
N GLY A 195 16.02 -2.72 4.01
CA GLY A 195 16.28 -3.73 5.03
C GLY A 195 15.44 -3.57 6.30
N GLU A 196 14.92 -2.36 6.55
CA GLU A 196 14.15 -2.01 7.75
C GLU A 196 12.63 -2.08 7.52
N LEU A 197 12.20 -2.18 6.26
CA LEU A 197 10.81 -2.31 5.83
C LEU A 197 10.25 -3.70 6.10
N GLU A 198 10.13 -4.05 7.38
CA GLU A 198 9.40 -5.21 7.87
C GLU A 198 8.64 -4.80 9.14
N LEU A 199 7.66 -5.62 9.54
CA LEU A 199 6.96 -5.38 10.79
C LEU A 199 7.93 -5.58 11.97
N ALA A 200 7.77 -4.81 13.05
CA ALA A 200 8.60 -4.88 14.25
C ALA A 200 8.61 -6.31 14.85
N LYS A 201 7.46 -6.99 14.83
CA LYS A 201 7.33 -8.40 15.24
C LYS A 201 8.11 -9.40 14.36
N ASP A 202 8.40 -9.01 13.12
CA ASP A 202 9.10 -9.83 12.13
C ASP A 202 10.58 -9.40 11.99
N GLY A 203 11.04 -8.40 12.76
CA GLY A 203 12.43 -7.94 12.80
C GLY A 203 12.72 -6.59 12.12
N GLY A 204 11.70 -5.91 11.60
CA GLY A 204 11.83 -4.57 11.00
C GLY A 204 11.52 -3.43 11.97
N LYS A 205 11.19 -2.26 11.41
CA LYS A 205 10.94 -1.02 12.17
C LYS A 205 9.51 -0.49 12.10
N VAL A 206 8.63 -1.17 11.36
CA VAL A 206 7.24 -0.72 11.17
C VAL A 206 6.34 -1.40 12.20
N ASP A 207 5.62 -0.63 13.00
CA ASP A 207 4.62 -1.15 13.91
C ASP A 207 3.33 -1.50 13.16
N GLY A 208 2.85 -2.73 13.36
CA GLY A 208 1.61 -3.18 12.74
C GLY A 208 0.37 -2.59 13.43
N VAL A 209 -0.65 -2.27 12.64
CA VAL A 209 -1.95 -1.82 13.17
C VAL A 209 -2.63 -2.97 13.90
N THR A 210 -3.06 -2.72 15.14
CA THR A 210 -3.68 -3.74 15.99
C THR A 210 -4.99 -4.21 15.37
N GLY A 211 -5.12 -5.52 15.21
CA GLY A 211 -6.29 -6.14 14.57
C GLY A 211 -6.27 -6.11 13.03
N ALA A 212 -5.26 -5.50 12.40
CA ALA A 212 -5.12 -5.45 10.93
C ALA A 212 -3.70 -5.81 10.47
N THR A 213 -3.08 -6.75 11.17
CA THR A 213 -1.67 -7.13 10.98
C THR A 213 -1.35 -7.67 9.60
N MET A 214 -2.29 -8.38 8.95
CA MET A 214 -2.09 -8.87 7.58
C MET A 214 -2.05 -7.74 6.57
N SER A 215 -2.87 -6.71 6.78
CA SER A 215 -2.93 -5.53 5.91
C SER A 215 -1.72 -4.62 6.11
N SER A 216 -1.28 -4.39 7.36
CA SER A 216 -0.02 -3.70 7.62
C SER A 216 1.18 -4.42 6.99
N LYS A 217 1.19 -5.75 7.03
CA LYS A 217 2.23 -6.56 6.36
C LYS A 217 2.17 -6.38 4.84
N ALA A 218 0.99 -6.44 4.24
CA ALA A 218 0.82 -6.28 2.79
C ALA A 218 1.31 -4.92 2.30
N VAL A 219 1.01 -3.82 3.00
CA VAL A 219 1.50 -2.47 2.66
C VAL A 219 3.03 -2.41 2.76
N THR A 220 3.58 -2.89 3.88
CA THR A 220 5.03 -2.89 4.11
C THR A 220 5.78 -3.69 3.04
N GLU A 221 5.28 -4.87 2.69
CA GLU A 221 5.84 -5.71 1.64
C GLU A 221 5.72 -5.07 0.26
N ALA A 222 4.59 -4.44 -0.07
CA ALA A 222 4.39 -3.76 -1.35
C ALA A 222 5.41 -2.63 -1.57
N ILE A 223 5.63 -1.80 -0.54
CA ILE A 223 6.64 -0.73 -0.55
C ILE A 223 8.04 -1.34 -0.72
N LYS A 224 8.39 -2.34 0.09
CA LYS A 224 9.69 -3.00 0.03
C LYS A 224 9.99 -3.56 -1.36
N LEU A 225 9.04 -4.30 -1.94
CA LEU A 225 9.19 -4.90 -3.26
C LEU A 225 9.36 -3.83 -4.34
N LYS A 226 8.58 -2.74 -4.29
CA LYS A 226 8.72 -1.65 -5.26
C LYS A 226 10.08 -0.98 -5.17
N ILE A 227 10.59 -0.71 -3.99
CA ILE A 227 11.92 -0.11 -3.86
C ILE A 227 13.00 -1.09 -4.35
N GLN A 228 12.87 -2.39 -4.08
CA GLN A 228 13.77 -3.40 -4.62
C GLN A 228 13.75 -3.47 -6.16
N GLU A 229 12.59 -3.30 -6.79
CA GLU A 229 12.48 -3.21 -8.25
C GLU A 229 13.16 -1.95 -8.77
N ILE A 230 13.00 -0.81 -8.08
CA ILE A 230 13.63 0.47 -8.42
C ILE A 230 15.16 0.41 -8.25
N MET A 231 15.69 -0.42 -7.36
CA MET A 231 17.14 -0.64 -7.21
C MET A 231 17.73 -1.53 -8.30
N GLN A 232 16.92 -2.39 -8.93
CA GLN A 232 17.33 -3.37 -9.93
C GLN A 232 17.10 -2.88 -11.37
N LYS A 233 17.23 -1.56 -11.60
CA LYS A 233 16.99 -0.89 -12.90
C LYS A 233 17.67 -1.61 -14.06
#